data_AF-A0A6B4RW17-F1
#
_entry.id   AF-A0A6B4RW17-F1
#
_cell.length_a   1.000
_cell.length_b   1.000
_cell.length_c   1.000
_cell.angle_alpha   90.00
_cell.angle_beta   90.00
_cell.angle_gamma   90.00
#
_symmetry.space_group_name_H-M   'P 1'
#
loop_
_entity.id
_entity.type
_entity.pdbx_description
1 polymer ?
#
loop_
_entity_poly.entity_id
_entity_poly.type
_entity_poly.pdbx_seq_one_letter_code
_entity_poly.pdbx_strand_id
1 'polypeptide(L)' 'MYNLMKNLIVNKFYEAMEEAVKKLNVFFAVDDLSEEQFVELKQLAKEKYEVKKEETKTEVISQ' A
#
# COMPACT_ATOMS: atom_id res chain seq x y z
N MET A 1 -9.25 0.97 13.15
CA MET A 1 -8.50 0.33 12.06
C MET A 1 -7.40 1.22 11.43
N TYR A 2 -7.66 2.51 11.22
CA TYR A 2 -6.79 3.46 10.54
C TYR A 2 -5.28 3.41 10.90
N ASN A 3 -4.91 3.55 12.17
CA ASN A 3 -3.50 3.59 12.58
C ASN A 3 -2.72 2.30 12.27
N LEU A 4 -3.38 1.14 12.34
CA LEU A 4 -2.78 -0.14 12.01
C LEU A 4 -2.46 -0.19 10.51
N MET A 5 -3.44 0.14 9.65
CA MET A 5 -3.26 0.15 8.20
C MET A 5 -2.18 1.15 7.78
N LYS A 6 -2.15 2.32 8.42
CA LYS A 6 -1.09 3.33 8.22
C LYS A 6 0.29 2.76 8.51
N ASN A 7 0.47 2.10 9.65
CA ASN A 7 1.74 1.47 10.02
C ASN A 7 2.14 0.35 9.05
N LEU A 8 1.19 -0.47 8.61
CA LEU A 8 1.46 -1.54 7.64
C LEU A 8 1.95 -0.99 6.29
N ILE A 9 1.31 0.09 5.82
CA ILE A 9 1.70 0.78 4.58
C ILE A 9 3.08 1.44 4.71
N VAL A 10 3.33 2.16 5.81
CA VAL A 10 4.61 2.86 6.06
C VAL A 10 5.79 1.88 6.12
N ASN A 11 5.61 0.75 6.80
CA ASN A 11 6.66 -0.27 6.96
C ASN A 11 6.76 -1.23 5.77
N LYS A 12 6.01 -0.99 4.69
CA LYS A 12 6.02 -1.79 3.47
C LYS A 12 5.73 -3.28 3.70
N PHE A 13 4.74 -3.60 4.53
CA PHE A 13 4.33 -4.99 4.81
C PHE A 13 3.60 -5.69 3.66
N TYR A 14 3.19 -4.95 2.62
CA TYR A 14 2.57 -5.50 1.41
C TYR A 14 3.61 -5.61 0.30
N GLU A 15 3.44 -6.55 -0.63
CA GLU A 15 4.39 -6.70 -1.74
C GLU A 15 4.24 -5.58 -2.78
N ALA A 16 3.00 -5.13 -2.98
CA ALA A 16 2.65 -4.11 -3.96
C ALA A 16 1.54 -3.18 -3.46
N MET A 17 1.42 -2.02 -4.12
CA MET A 17 0.35 -1.05 -3.87
C MET A 17 -1.04 -1.69 -3.96
N GLU A 18 -1.25 -2.54 -4.97
CA GLU A 18 -2.54 -3.19 -5.24
C GLU A 18 -3.01 -4.05 -4.07
N GLU A 19 -2.08 -4.73 -3.39
CA GLU A 19 -2.38 -5.55 -2.22
C GLU A 19 -2.79 -4.68 -1.03
N ALA A 20 -2.07 -3.58 -0.78
CA ALA A 20 -2.43 -2.60 0.25
C ALA A 20 -3.83 -2.02 0.00
N VAL A 21 -4.12 -1.61 -1.24
CA VAL A 21 -5.41 -1.07 -1.65
C VAL A 21 -6.53 -2.10 -1.53
N LYS A 22 -6.29 -3.36 -1.90
CA LYS A 22 -7.27 -4.44 -1.77
C LYS A 22 -7.67 -4.65 -0.30
N LYS A 23 -6.71 -4.61 0.63
CA LYS A 23 -7.01 -4.69 2.06
C LYS A 23 -7.81 -3.47 2.53
N LEU A 24 -7.42 -2.26 2.14
CA LEU A 24 -8.18 -1.04 2.45
C LEU A 24 -9.64 -1.12 1.98
N ASN A 25 -9.89 -1.66 0.78
CA ASN A 25 -11.25 -1.83 0.26
C ASN A 25 -12.10 -2.78 1.12
N VAL A 26 -11.51 -3.85 1.66
CA VAL A 26 -12.23 -4.79 2.55
C VAL A 26 -12.61 -4.10 3.86
N PHE A 27 -11.68 -3.36 4.47
CA PHE A 27 -11.96 -2.65 5.72
C PHE A 27 -12.92 -1.47 5.55
N PHE A 28 -12.93 -0.85 4.36
CA PHE A 28 -13.94 0.14 4.00
C PHE A 28 -15.32 -0.50 3.81
N ALA A 29 -15.39 -1.67 3.18
CA ALA A 29 -16.66 -2.38 2.93
C ALA A 29 -17.35 -2.93 4.20
N VAL A 30 -16.63 -3.05 5.31
CA VAL A 30 -17.17 -3.46 6.61
C VAL A 30 -17.35 -2.29 7.58
N ASP A 31 -17.33 -1.04 7.07
CA ASP A 31 -17.48 0.21 7.85
C ASP A 31 -16.42 0.43 8.96
N ASP A 32 -15.27 -0.27 8.88
CA ASP A 32 -14.15 -0.12 9.83
C ASP A 32 -13.22 1.08 9.50
N LEU A 33 -13.41 1.69 8.32
CA LEU A 33 -12.72 2.89 7.86
C LEU A 33 -13.75 3.89 7.31
N SER A 34 -13.62 5.15 7.69
CA SER A 34 -14.36 6.23 7.03
C SER A 34 -13.80 6.51 5.63
N GLU A 35 -14.59 7.20 4.79
CA GLU A 35 -14.16 7.60 3.44
C GLU A 35 -12.87 8.45 3.48
N GLU A 36 -12.80 9.43 4.38
CA GLU A 36 -11.61 10.27 4.58
C GLU A 36 -10.37 9.43 4.91
N GLN A 37 -10.50 8.53 5.89
CA GLN A 37 -9.42 7.62 6.30
C GLN A 37 -8.98 6.71 5.15
N PHE A 38 -9.92 6.21 4.37
CA PHE A 38 -9.65 5.35 3.23
C PHE A 38 -8.88 6.09 2.12
N VAL A 39 -9.29 7.33 1.80
CA VAL A 39 -8.61 8.18 0.81
C VAL A 39 -7.18 8.50 1.26
N GLU A 40 -6.98 8.89 2.52
CA GLU A 40 -5.65 9.16 3.06
C GLU A 40 -4.74 7.93 2.99
N LEU A 41 -5.24 6.75 3.38
CA LEU A 41 -4.46 5.51 3.36
C LEU A 41 -4.13 5.08 1.92
N LYS A 42 -5.03 5.31 0.96
CA LYS A 42 -4.77 5.07 -0.48
C LYS A 42 -3.67 5.97 -1.01
N GLN A 43 -3.70 7.27 -0.68
CA GLN A 43 -2.64 8.20 -1.05
C GLN A 43 -1.30 7.80 -0.43
N LEU A 44 -1.29 7.42 0.84
CA LEU A 44 -0.09 6.94 1.51
C LEU A 44 0.47 5.66 0.87
N ALA A 45 -0.39 4.73 0.47
CA ALA A 45 0.03 3.54 -0.27
C ALA A 45 0.65 3.92 -1.62
N LYS A 46 0.03 4.85 -2.35
CA LYS A 46 0.58 5.40 -3.58
C LYS A 46 1.99 5.95 -3.38
N GLU A 47 2.17 6.82 -2.37
CA GLU A 47 3.48 7.41 -2.05
C GLU A 47 4.53 6.38 -1.63
N LYS A 48 4.17 5.34 -0.87
CA LYS A 48 5.15 4.36 -0.38
C LYS A 48 5.55 3.32 -1.42
N TYR A 49 4.62 2.92 -2.28
CA TYR A 49 4.80 1.81 -3.22
C TYR A 49 5.03 2.27 -4.67
N GLU A 50 4.44 3.39 -5.11
CA GLU A 50 4.59 3.87 -6.49
C GLU A 50 5.90 4.67 -6.72
N VAL A 51 6.54 5.15 -5.65
CA VAL A 51 7.84 5.85 -5.71
C VAL A 51 8.99 4.92 -6.14
N LYS A 52 8.76 3.62 -6.36
CA LYS A 52 9.73 2.71 -7.00
C LYS A 52 9.32 2.37 -8.44
N LYS A 53 9.34 3.36 -9.31
CA LYS A 53 9.53 3.16 -10.76
C LYS A 53 10.81 3.82 -11.27
N GLU A 54 11.83 3.91 -10.44
CA GLU A 54 13.21 4.04 -10.90
C GLU A 54 14.02 2.92 -10.22
N GLU A 55 14.54 2.02 -11.06
CA GLU A 55 15.58 1.03 -10.80
C GLU A 55 15.23 -0.19 -9.92
N THR A 56 14.56 -1.17 -10.50
CA THR A 56 15.05 -2.55 -10.39
C THR A 56 15.28 -3.08 -11.80
N LYS A 57 16.44 -2.72 -12.35
CA LYS A 57 17.11 -3.53 -13.36
C LYS A 57 17.44 -4.85 -12.65
N THR A 58 16.55 -5.84 -12.76
CA THR A 58 16.91 -7.23 -12.42
C THR A 58 17.83 -7.72 -13.53
N GLU A 59 19.07 -7.23 -13.50
CA GLU A 59 20.20 -7.87 -14.18
C GLU A 59 20.53 -9.11 -13.34
N VAL A 60 19.76 -10.18 -13.52
CA VAL A 60 20.27 -11.52 -13.22
C VAL A 60 21.04 -11.99 -14.44
N ILE A 61 22.30 -11.57 -14.48
CA ILE A 61 23.36 -12.23 -15.24
C ILE A 61 23.71 -13.51 -14.48
N SER A 62 23.57 -14.67 -15.12
CA SER A 62 24.41 -15.87 -14.91
C SER A 62 23.97 -16.87 -15.99
N GLN A 63 24.71 -16.89 -17.10
CA GLN A 63 25.83 -17.81 -17.42
C GLN A 63 25.32 -19.11 -18.04
#